data_AF-A0A2A4EE10-F1
#
_entry.id   AF-A0A2A4EE10-F1
#
_cell.length_a   1.000
_cell.length_b   1.000
_cell.length_c   1.000
_cell.angle_alpha   90.00
_cell.angle_beta   90.00
_cell.angle_gamma   90.00
#
_symmetry.space_group_name_H-M   'P 1'
#
loop_
_entity.id
_entity.type
_entity.pdbx_description
1 polymer ?
#
loop_
_entity_poly.entity_id
_entity_poly.type
_entity_poly.pdbx_seq_one_letter_code
_entity_poly.pdbx_strand_id
1 'polypeptide(L)'
;MLRRVFSVTVVAAVLLAAGVVGRADALDDARGEAVAELRKIAQQTNDAQMRTDHLQGQVEAAERDTADRAAVLEVRPAFVQKIASLSAAISAAEGKVDTAAHRAAAQSAQQTVLAERSDPAVVVAATATVHALAEKVGEEVSTWQAAQYARPTGPAWSSSGPDGYARVRAALDRVGGAGVGLYESSSCAGGTAPACANSNGYIKYRGDIAGWSADRLNWAMAHELAHIYQFQVWGSLNASGSYDALFGGDPEFLANCMAVVRGYPGSVGCNGDQQAWAAGIWVGVVR
;
A
#
# COMPACT_ATOMS: atom_id res chain seq x y z
N MET A 1 -102.93 -56.70 -0.81
CA MET A 1 -101.77 -56.68 0.10
C MET A 1 -100.43 -56.43 -0.62
N LEU A 2 -100.19 -56.97 -1.83
CA LEU A 2 -98.94 -56.73 -2.59
C LEU A 2 -98.55 -55.25 -2.79
N ARG A 3 -99.50 -54.36 -3.10
CA ARG A 3 -99.22 -52.92 -3.32
C ARG A 3 -98.62 -52.22 -2.09
N ARG A 4 -99.10 -52.54 -0.88
CA ARG A 4 -98.58 -51.94 0.37
C ARG A 4 -97.19 -52.43 0.74
N VAL A 5 -96.91 -53.72 0.47
CA VAL A 5 -95.58 -54.29 0.70
C VAL A 5 -94.55 -53.62 -0.21
N PHE A 6 -94.84 -53.50 -1.52
CA PHE A 6 -93.96 -52.80 -2.47
C PHE A 6 -93.69 -51.33 -2.09
N SER A 7 -94.70 -50.59 -1.63
CA SER A 7 -94.51 -49.20 -1.21
C SER A 7 -93.58 -49.08 0.00
N VAL A 8 -93.67 -50.00 0.97
CA VAL A 8 -92.80 -49.99 2.17
C VAL A 8 -91.36 -50.34 1.81
N THR A 9 -91.13 -51.32 0.93
CA THR A 9 -89.77 -51.68 0.49
C THR A 9 -89.12 -50.56 -0.31
N VAL A 10 -89.87 -49.87 -1.17
CA VAL A 10 -89.35 -48.72 -1.95
C VAL A 10 -88.97 -47.57 -1.03
N VAL A 11 -89.80 -47.23 -0.04
CA VAL A 11 -89.49 -46.17 0.93
C VAL A 11 -88.27 -46.54 1.79
N ALA A 12 -88.18 -47.79 2.25
CA ALA A 12 -87.02 -48.27 3.00
C ALA A 12 -85.73 -48.23 2.16
N ALA A 13 -85.78 -48.62 0.88
CA ALA A 13 -84.64 -48.56 -0.04
C ALA A 13 -84.20 -47.12 -0.32
N VAL A 14 -85.14 -46.18 -0.47
CA VAL A 14 -84.84 -44.75 -0.67
C VAL A 14 -84.23 -44.13 0.58
N LEU A 15 -84.73 -44.45 1.78
CA LEU A 15 -84.17 -43.98 3.05
C LEU A 15 -82.76 -44.53 3.30
N LEU A 16 -82.52 -45.81 2.98
CA LEU A 16 -81.20 -46.42 3.04
C LEU A 16 -80.23 -45.78 2.04
N ALA A 17 -80.67 -45.55 0.80
CA ALA A 17 -79.86 -44.89 -0.23
C ALA A 17 -79.52 -43.44 0.18
N ALA A 18 -80.48 -42.68 0.70
CA ALA A 18 -80.25 -41.32 1.21
C ALA A 18 -79.30 -41.30 2.41
N GLY A 19 -79.41 -42.27 3.33
CA GLY A 19 -78.49 -42.41 4.46
C GLY A 19 -77.07 -42.78 4.05
N VAL A 20 -76.90 -43.64 3.03
CA VAL A 20 -75.60 -43.98 2.46
C VAL A 20 -74.97 -42.78 1.75
N VAL A 21 -75.75 -42.02 0.98
CA VAL A 21 -75.29 -40.78 0.30
C VAL A 21 -74.87 -39.73 1.32
N GLY A 22 -75.71 -39.42 2.32
CA GLY A 22 -75.35 -38.45 3.35
C GLY A 22 -74.14 -38.88 4.20
N ARG A 23 -73.93 -40.19 4.40
CA ARG A 23 -72.72 -40.70 5.05
C ARG A 23 -71.49 -40.58 4.16
N ALA A 24 -71.63 -40.80 2.85
CA ALA A 24 -70.56 -40.60 1.88
C ALA A 24 -70.14 -39.13 1.81
N ASP A 25 -71.11 -38.20 1.72
CA ASP A 25 -70.85 -36.76 1.72
C ASP A 25 -70.12 -36.32 3.00
N ALA A 26 -70.60 -36.75 4.17
CA ALA A 26 -69.95 -36.44 5.44
C ALA A 26 -68.53 -37.04 5.58
N LEU A 27 -68.26 -38.18 4.93
CA LEU A 27 -66.92 -38.78 4.89
C LEU A 27 -66.00 -38.02 3.92
N ASP A 28 -66.53 -37.55 2.79
CA ASP A 28 -65.77 -36.74 1.84
C ASP A 28 -65.44 -35.36 2.40
N ASP A 29 -66.37 -34.73 3.14
CA ASP A 29 -66.11 -33.48 3.86
C ASP A 29 -65.01 -33.66 4.93
N ALA A 30 -65.13 -34.68 5.77
CA ALA A 30 -64.12 -34.99 6.79
C ALA A 30 -62.75 -35.32 6.17
N ARG A 31 -62.74 -35.99 5.01
CA ARG A 31 -61.52 -36.24 4.22
C ARG A 31 -60.94 -34.94 3.68
N GLY A 32 -61.77 -34.02 3.19
CA GLY A 32 -61.37 -32.70 2.72
C GLY A 32 -60.68 -31.88 3.81
N GLU A 33 -61.28 -31.84 5.01
CA GLU A 33 -60.72 -31.16 6.18
C GLU A 33 -59.38 -31.79 6.62
N ALA A 34 -59.32 -33.13 6.71
CA ALA A 34 -58.10 -33.83 7.07
C ALA A 34 -56.96 -33.56 6.08
N VAL A 35 -57.26 -33.53 4.77
CA VAL A 35 -56.27 -33.19 3.73
C VAL A 35 -55.82 -31.73 3.84
N ALA A 36 -56.73 -30.80 4.14
CA ALA A 36 -56.38 -29.40 4.34
C ALA A 36 -55.44 -29.21 5.54
N GLU A 37 -55.72 -29.87 6.66
CA GLU A 37 -54.86 -29.80 7.86
C GLU A 37 -53.50 -30.45 7.61
N LEU A 38 -53.44 -31.61 6.93
CA LEU A 38 -52.18 -32.24 6.54
C LEU A 38 -51.35 -31.34 5.62
N ARG A 39 -51.96 -30.63 4.67
CA ARG A 39 -51.27 -29.65 3.81
C ARG A 39 -50.70 -28.49 4.62
N LYS A 40 -51.46 -27.98 5.59
CA LYS A 40 -51.01 -26.91 6.49
C LYS A 40 -49.83 -27.36 7.36
N ILE A 41 -49.88 -28.57 7.92
CA ILE A 41 -48.76 -29.15 8.68
C ILE A 41 -47.53 -29.32 7.79
N ALA A 42 -47.70 -29.81 6.56
CA ALA A 42 -46.59 -29.93 5.61
C ALA A 42 -45.96 -28.57 5.29
N GLN A 43 -46.78 -27.53 5.10
CA GLN A 43 -46.29 -26.18 4.85
C GLN A 43 -45.54 -25.60 6.07
N GLN A 44 -46.07 -25.76 7.27
CA GLN A 44 -45.40 -25.35 8.51
C GLN A 44 -44.06 -26.07 8.71
N THR A 45 -44.00 -27.36 8.37
CA THR A 45 -42.77 -28.16 8.44
C THR A 45 -41.73 -27.64 7.45
N ASN A 46 -42.13 -27.36 6.21
CA ASN A 46 -41.23 -26.78 5.20
C ASN A 46 -40.71 -25.40 5.63
N ASP A 47 -41.58 -24.55 6.20
CA ASP A 47 -41.18 -23.22 6.69
C ASP A 47 -40.22 -23.30 7.89
N ALA A 48 -40.38 -24.30 8.75
CA ALA A 48 -39.47 -24.56 9.87
C ALA A 48 -38.11 -25.09 9.37
N GLN A 49 -38.11 -25.95 8.36
CA GLN A 49 -36.89 -26.43 7.70
C GLN A 49 -36.12 -25.26 7.06
N MET A 50 -36.77 -24.42 6.26
CA MET A 50 -36.11 -23.26 5.64
C MET A 50 -35.50 -22.31 6.68
N ARG A 51 -36.19 -22.08 7.81
CA ARG A 51 -35.65 -21.27 8.91
C ARG A 51 -34.45 -21.93 9.58
N THR A 52 -34.48 -23.25 9.75
CA THR A 52 -33.37 -24.01 10.33
C THR A 52 -32.14 -23.95 9.42
N ASP A 53 -32.33 -24.17 8.11
CA ASP A 53 -31.26 -24.09 7.11
C ASP A 53 -30.63 -22.68 7.08
N HIS A 54 -31.46 -21.64 7.16
CA HIS A 54 -30.98 -20.26 7.22
C HIS A 54 -30.14 -19.97 8.46
N LEU A 55 -30.62 -20.38 9.65
CA LEU A 55 -29.89 -20.20 10.91
C LEU A 55 -28.58 -20.99 10.90
N GLN A 56 -28.59 -22.21 10.38
CA GLN A 56 -27.38 -23.03 10.25
C GLN A 56 -26.35 -22.33 9.34
N GLY A 57 -26.78 -21.78 8.20
CA GLY A 57 -25.90 -20.99 7.34
C GLY A 57 -25.32 -19.74 8.02
N GLN A 58 -26.08 -19.07 8.90
CA GLN A 58 -25.59 -17.95 9.70
C GLN A 58 -24.55 -18.37 10.74
N VAL A 59 -24.76 -19.51 11.41
CA VAL A 59 -23.80 -20.07 12.38
C VAL A 59 -22.49 -20.42 11.67
N GLU A 60 -22.55 -21.14 10.56
CA GLU A 60 -21.36 -21.51 9.77
C GLU A 60 -20.60 -20.28 9.24
N ALA A 61 -21.30 -19.18 8.92
CA ALA A 61 -20.66 -17.92 8.55
C ALA A 61 -19.95 -17.25 9.75
N ALA A 62 -20.60 -17.24 10.93
CA ALA A 62 -20.01 -16.67 12.14
C ALA A 62 -18.82 -17.48 12.67
N GLU A 63 -18.86 -18.80 12.56
CA GLU A 63 -17.74 -19.68 12.92
C GLU A 63 -16.53 -19.44 12.00
N ARG A 64 -16.77 -19.28 10.70
CA ARG A 64 -15.71 -18.91 9.74
C ARG A 64 -15.10 -17.54 10.04
N ASP A 65 -15.91 -16.50 10.25
CA ASP A 65 -15.40 -15.16 10.60
C ASP A 65 -14.57 -15.19 11.89
N THR A 66 -14.98 -15.99 12.88
CA THR A 66 -14.23 -16.18 14.13
C THR A 66 -12.89 -16.86 13.87
N ALA A 67 -12.86 -17.91 13.05
CA ALA A 67 -11.63 -18.63 12.69
C ALA A 67 -10.67 -17.74 11.89
N ASP A 68 -11.17 -17.02 10.90
CA ASP A 68 -10.41 -16.09 10.05
C ASP A 68 -9.75 -14.99 10.91
N ARG A 69 -10.52 -14.40 11.84
CA ARG A 69 -10.01 -13.40 12.77
C ARG A 69 -8.96 -13.96 13.73
N ALA A 70 -9.13 -15.19 14.21
CA ALA A 70 -8.14 -15.84 15.06
C ALA A 70 -6.82 -16.07 14.30
N ALA A 71 -6.90 -16.52 13.03
CA ALA A 71 -5.73 -16.71 12.17
C ALA A 71 -4.97 -15.40 11.91
N VAL A 72 -5.68 -14.29 11.65
CA VAL A 72 -5.08 -12.95 11.52
C VAL A 72 -4.38 -12.52 12.82
N LEU A 73 -4.98 -12.76 13.98
CA LEU A 73 -4.37 -12.41 15.27
C LEU A 73 -3.09 -13.20 15.57
N GLU A 74 -3.04 -14.46 15.14
CA GLU A 74 -1.88 -15.34 15.35
C GLU A 74 -0.61 -14.83 14.65
N VAL A 75 -0.75 -14.21 13.48
CA VAL A 75 0.40 -13.74 12.68
C VAL A 75 0.87 -12.30 13.00
N ARG A 76 0.03 -11.48 13.67
CA ARG A 76 0.36 -10.08 14.02
C ARG A 76 1.60 -9.88 14.90
N PRO A 77 1.94 -10.75 15.87
CA PRO A 77 3.15 -10.58 16.68
C PRO A 77 4.44 -10.51 15.85
N ALA A 78 4.52 -11.27 14.74
CA ALA A 78 5.66 -11.23 13.83
C ALA A 78 5.80 -9.87 13.13
N PHE A 79 4.67 -9.29 12.70
CA PHE A 79 4.63 -7.93 12.14
C PHE A 79 5.16 -6.89 13.13
N VAL A 80 4.72 -6.95 14.39
CA VAL A 80 5.17 -6.03 15.45
C VAL A 80 6.68 -6.13 15.69
N GLN A 81 7.23 -7.36 15.71
CA GLN A 81 8.68 -7.54 15.82
C GLN A 81 9.42 -6.88 14.64
N LYS A 82 8.94 -7.04 13.41
CA LYS A 82 9.57 -6.43 12.24
C LYS A 82 9.50 -4.90 12.25
N ILE A 83 8.41 -4.32 12.76
CA ILE A 83 8.34 -2.86 12.99
C ILE A 83 9.41 -2.40 13.99
N ALA A 84 9.63 -3.15 15.08
CA ALA A 84 10.69 -2.84 16.04
C ALA A 84 12.09 -2.94 15.39
N SER A 85 12.34 -3.97 14.56
CA SER A 85 13.59 -4.10 13.81
C SER A 85 13.82 -2.94 12.84
N LEU A 86 12.78 -2.53 12.10
CA LEU A 86 12.87 -1.37 11.21
C LEU A 86 13.16 -0.07 11.98
N SER A 87 12.51 0.13 13.13
CA SER A 87 12.76 1.30 13.99
C SER A 87 14.22 1.36 14.44
N ALA A 88 14.80 0.22 14.82
CA ALA A 88 16.22 0.13 15.16
C ALA A 88 17.13 0.45 13.97
N ALA A 89 16.84 -0.10 12.78
CA ALA A 89 17.60 0.18 11.56
C ALA A 89 17.57 1.67 11.18
N ILE A 90 16.38 2.28 11.25
CA ILE A 90 16.18 3.70 10.99
C ILE A 90 16.95 4.57 11.98
N SER A 91 16.95 4.20 13.28
CA SER A 91 17.73 4.92 14.29
C SER A 91 19.23 4.83 14.02
N ALA A 92 19.72 3.67 13.58
CA ALA A 92 21.13 3.49 13.22
C ALA A 92 21.54 4.27 11.94
N ALA A 93 20.58 4.59 11.08
CA ALA A 93 20.76 5.33 9.83
C ALA A 93 20.72 6.85 9.99
N GLU A 94 20.37 7.36 11.17
CA GLU A 94 20.27 8.80 11.43
C GLU A 94 21.58 9.53 11.08
N GLY A 95 21.45 10.62 10.33
CA GLY A 95 22.59 11.41 9.83
C GLY A 95 23.42 10.74 8.71
N LYS A 96 23.07 9.53 8.28
CA LYS A 96 23.79 8.79 7.21
C LYS A 96 22.94 8.66 5.96
N VAL A 97 21.67 8.29 6.13
CA VAL A 97 20.73 7.99 5.04
C VAL A 97 19.38 8.64 5.35
N ASP A 98 18.72 9.22 4.34
CA ASP A 98 17.36 9.72 4.46
C ASP A 98 16.36 8.55 4.54
N THR A 99 15.68 8.42 5.67
CA THR A 99 14.73 7.33 5.95
C THR A 99 13.26 7.74 5.84
N ALA A 100 12.95 8.96 5.36
CA ALA A 100 11.58 9.47 5.29
C ALA A 100 10.65 8.54 4.50
N ALA A 101 11.10 8.04 3.34
CA ALA A 101 10.34 7.10 2.51
C ALA A 101 10.13 5.74 3.19
N HIS A 102 11.14 5.23 3.90
CA HIS A 102 11.05 3.98 4.66
C HIS A 102 10.00 4.08 5.77
N ARG A 103 9.93 5.22 6.47
CA ARG A 103 8.90 5.50 7.48
C ARG A 103 7.50 5.55 6.89
N ALA A 104 7.32 6.22 5.75
CA ALA A 104 6.03 6.31 5.06
C ALA A 104 5.53 4.92 4.59
N ALA A 105 6.41 4.10 4.01
CA ALA A 105 6.08 2.75 3.58
C ALA A 105 5.70 1.84 4.76
N ALA A 106 6.41 1.96 5.89
CA ALA A 106 6.07 1.24 7.10
C ALA A 106 4.72 1.66 7.68
N GLN A 107 4.39 2.94 7.64
CA GLN A 107 3.08 3.45 8.07
C GLN A 107 1.94 2.92 7.20
N SER A 108 2.16 2.83 5.88
CA SER A 108 1.20 2.19 4.97
C SER A 108 0.99 0.71 5.31
N ALA A 109 2.08 -0.05 5.53
CA ALA A 109 1.98 -1.44 5.95
C ALA A 109 1.25 -1.62 7.31
N GLN A 110 1.47 -0.69 8.26
CA GLN A 110 0.73 -0.66 9.53
C GLN A 110 -0.77 -0.44 9.32
N GLN A 111 -1.16 0.48 8.43
CA GLN A 111 -2.57 0.72 8.11
C GLN A 111 -3.23 -0.51 7.47
N THR A 112 -2.55 -1.19 6.57
CA THR A 112 -3.02 -2.46 5.98
C THR A 112 -3.27 -3.52 7.05
N VAL A 113 -2.31 -3.74 7.97
CA VAL A 113 -2.46 -4.73 9.05
C VAL A 113 -3.55 -4.35 10.06
N LEU A 114 -3.73 -3.06 10.32
CA LEU A 114 -4.80 -2.55 11.19
C LEU A 114 -6.20 -2.78 10.58
N ALA A 115 -6.32 -2.65 9.26
CA ALA A 115 -7.58 -2.83 8.54
C ALA A 115 -7.93 -4.31 8.33
N GLU A 116 -6.94 -5.20 8.25
CA GLU A 116 -7.13 -6.63 7.96
C GLU A 116 -7.84 -7.37 9.11
N ARG A 117 -8.84 -8.19 8.77
CA ARG A 117 -9.69 -8.92 9.73
C ARG A 117 -9.86 -10.40 9.42
N SER A 118 -9.62 -10.83 8.20
CA SER A 118 -9.97 -12.17 7.75
C SER A 118 -8.85 -12.90 7.01
N ASP A 119 -7.94 -12.20 6.35
CA ASP A 119 -6.88 -12.82 5.55
C ASP A 119 -5.51 -12.72 6.25
N PRO A 120 -4.99 -13.81 6.85
CA PRO A 120 -3.66 -13.81 7.46
C PRO A 120 -2.53 -13.61 6.43
N ALA A 121 -2.75 -13.95 5.15
CA ALA A 121 -1.73 -13.78 4.11
C ALA A 121 -1.40 -12.29 3.87
N VAL A 122 -2.39 -11.40 4.04
CA VAL A 122 -2.17 -9.94 3.95
C VAL A 122 -1.22 -9.46 5.05
N VAL A 123 -1.36 -9.96 6.29
CA VAL A 123 -0.46 -9.61 7.39
C VAL A 123 0.95 -10.19 7.18
N VAL A 124 1.04 -11.42 6.65
CA VAL A 124 2.34 -12.04 6.29
C VAL A 124 3.04 -11.23 5.19
N ALA A 125 2.32 -10.80 4.16
CA ALA A 125 2.86 -9.96 3.10
C ALA A 125 3.35 -8.61 3.64
N ALA A 126 2.55 -7.94 4.47
CA ALA A 126 2.96 -6.69 5.13
C ALA A 126 4.20 -6.88 6.03
N THR A 127 4.31 -8.03 6.70
CA THR A 127 5.48 -8.40 7.50
C THR A 127 6.74 -8.53 6.63
N ALA A 128 6.62 -9.18 5.47
CA ALA A 128 7.71 -9.28 4.50
C ALA A 128 8.11 -7.91 3.94
N THR A 129 7.14 -7.02 3.68
CA THR A 129 7.43 -5.63 3.26
C THR A 129 8.25 -4.89 4.32
N VAL A 130 7.84 -4.92 5.59
CA VAL A 130 8.58 -4.25 6.67
C VAL A 130 9.97 -4.84 6.85
N HIS A 131 10.11 -6.16 6.69
CA HIS A 131 11.42 -6.82 6.72
C HIS A 131 12.34 -6.32 5.61
N ALA A 132 11.85 -6.24 4.36
CA ALA A 132 12.61 -5.74 3.22
C ALA A 132 13.00 -4.27 3.39
N LEU A 133 12.13 -3.44 3.99
CA LEU A 133 12.46 -2.05 4.32
C LEU A 133 13.63 -1.98 5.31
N ALA A 134 13.68 -2.85 6.32
CA ALA A 134 14.77 -2.87 7.29
C ALA A 134 16.11 -3.31 6.65
N GLU A 135 16.07 -4.31 5.77
CA GLU A 135 17.25 -4.75 5.00
C GLU A 135 17.76 -3.63 4.09
N LYS A 136 16.85 -2.96 3.36
CA LYS A 136 17.20 -1.86 2.47
C LYS A 136 17.89 -0.71 3.22
N VAL A 137 17.38 -0.31 4.39
CA VAL A 137 18.06 0.69 5.23
C VAL A 137 19.47 0.22 5.62
N GLY A 138 19.64 -1.05 5.96
CA GLY A 138 20.95 -1.64 6.27
C GLY A 138 21.92 -1.61 5.09
N GLU A 139 21.45 -1.95 3.89
CA GLU A 139 22.23 -1.88 2.65
C GLU A 139 22.62 -0.45 2.29
N GLU A 140 21.70 0.50 2.41
CA GLU A 140 21.95 1.92 2.15
C GLU A 140 22.98 2.49 3.13
N VAL A 141 22.92 2.11 4.42
CA VAL A 141 23.95 2.49 5.40
C VAL A 141 25.29 1.86 5.07
N SER A 142 25.31 0.59 4.67
CA SER A 142 26.57 -0.10 4.29
C SER A 142 27.19 0.51 3.04
N THR A 143 26.35 0.88 2.06
CA THR A 143 26.76 1.60 0.85
C THR A 143 27.30 2.99 1.18
N TRP A 144 26.62 3.72 2.06
CA TRP A 144 27.07 5.00 2.58
C TRP A 144 28.46 4.87 3.24
N GLN A 145 28.65 3.85 4.08
CA GLN A 145 29.92 3.58 4.73
C GLN A 145 31.02 3.28 3.71
N ALA A 146 30.76 2.43 2.72
CA ALA A 146 31.71 2.10 1.67
C ALA A 146 32.10 3.34 0.84
N ALA A 147 31.14 4.21 0.55
CA ALA A 147 31.36 5.45 -0.19
C ALA A 147 32.19 6.49 0.61
N GLN A 148 32.12 6.49 1.95
CA GLN A 148 33.05 7.30 2.77
C GLN A 148 34.52 6.92 2.56
N TYR A 149 34.79 5.64 2.23
CA TYR A 149 36.15 5.14 2.01
C TYR A 149 36.62 5.28 0.56
N ALA A 150 35.71 5.43 -0.41
CA ALA A 150 36.02 5.71 -1.81
C ALA A 150 36.27 7.21 -2.02
N ARG A 151 37.44 7.71 -1.63
CA ARG A 151 37.79 9.13 -1.81
C ARG A 151 37.86 9.51 -3.31
N PRO A 152 37.24 10.63 -3.73
CA PRO A 152 37.48 11.19 -5.06
C PRO A 152 38.96 11.57 -5.26
N THR A 153 39.45 11.53 -6.50
CA THR A 153 40.86 11.80 -6.84
C THR A 153 41.26 13.28 -6.78
N GLY A 154 40.30 14.21 -6.68
CA GLY A 154 40.54 15.65 -6.58
C GLY A 154 40.78 16.13 -5.15
N PRO A 155 41.43 17.31 -4.97
CA PRO A 155 41.64 17.86 -3.64
C PRO A 155 40.30 18.26 -3.02
N ALA A 156 40.10 17.93 -1.75
CA ALA A 156 38.88 18.29 -1.03
C ALA A 156 38.66 19.82 -1.01
N TRP A 157 39.74 20.61 -0.95
CA TRP A 157 39.73 22.07 -1.09
C TRP A 157 41.00 22.58 -1.78
N SER A 158 40.88 23.77 -2.37
CA SER A 158 42.01 24.58 -2.85
C SER A 158 41.87 26.04 -2.41
N SER A 159 40.85 26.74 -2.89
CA SER A 159 40.59 28.16 -2.68
C SER A 159 39.56 28.42 -1.57
N SER A 160 38.67 27.46 -1.30
CA SER A 160 37.69 27.59 -0.21
C SER A 160 38.29 27.42 1.19
N GLY A 161 39.46 26.79 1.27
CA GLY A 161 40.10 26.41 2.53
C GLY A 161 39.35 25.29 3.27
N PRO A 162 39.91 24.82 4.41
CA PRO A 162 39.32 23.72 5.18
C PRO A 162 37.92 24.06 5.73
N ASP A 163 37.71 25.28 6.19
CA ASP A 163 36.41 25.71 6.73
C ASP A 163 35.35 25.85 5.62
N GLY A 164 35.75 26.34 4.45
CA GLY A 164 34.88 26.43 3.29
C GLY A 164 34.43 25.05 2.82
N TYR A 165 35.36 24.08 2.73
CA TYR A 165 35.01 22.70 2.44
C TYR A 165 34.07 22.10 3.48
N ALA A 166 34.38 22.25 4.77
CA ALA A 166 33.54 21.72 5.85
C ALA A 166 32.10 22.27 5.75
N ARG A 167 31.95 23.53 5.35
CA ARG A 167 30.64 24.15 5.14
C ARG A 167 29.87 23.55 3.96
N VAL A 168 30.52 23.36 2.81
CA VAL A 168 29.89 22.74 1.63
C VAL A 168 29.56 21.27 1.91
N ARG A 169 30.46 20.56 2.59
CA ARG A 169 30.25 19.18 3.04
C ARG A 169 29.03 19.07 3.96
N ALA A 170 28.93 19.92 4.98
CA ALA A 170 27.79 19.94 5.89
C ALA A 170 26.47 20.26 5.18
N ALA A 171 26.48 21.14 4.18
CA ALA A 171 25.31 21.40 3.35
C ALA A 171 24.90 20.17 2.53
N LEU A 172 25.87 19.47 1.93
CA LEU A 172 25.59 18.23 1.19
C LEU A 172 25.10 17.10 2.10
N ASP A 173 25.65 16.99 3.31
CA ASP A 173 25.18 16.01 4.30
C ASP A 173 23.73 16.29 4.70
N ARG A 174 23.39 17.56 4.93
CA ARG A 174 22.06 18.00 5.31
C ARG A 174 20.97 17.68 4.29
N VAL A 175 21.30 17.69 3.00
CA VAL A 175 20.36 17.37 1.91
C VAL A 175 20.29 15.86 1.61
N GLY A 176 20.97 15.03 2.40
CA GLY A 176 21.01 13.57 2.27
C GLY A 176 22.17 13.03 1.43
N GLY A 177 23.17 13.87 1.10
CA GLY A 177 24.31 13.53 0.27
C GLY A 177 25.55 13.08 1.05
N ALA A 178 25.41 12.69 2.32
CA ALA A 178 26.53 12.34 3.19
C ALA A 178 27.44 11.25 2.59
N GLY A 179 26.87 10.33 1.79
CA GLY A 179 27.58 9.25 1.09
C GLY A 179 28.30 9.67 -0.20
N VAL A 180 28.06 10.88 -0.69
CA VAL A 180 28.52 11.30 -2.02
C VAL A 180 29.90 11.93 -1.90
N GLY A 181 30.86 11.45 -2.70
CA GLY A 181 32.20 12.04 -2.76
C GLY A 181 32.12 13.53 -3.12
N LEU A 182 32.89 14.37 -2.42
CA LEU A 182 32.89 15.82 -2.62
C LEU A 182 34.32 16.35 -2.71
N TYR A 183 34.61 17.15 -3.74
CA TYR A 183 35.90 17.80 -3.88
C TYR A 183 35.82 19.14 -4.63
N GLU A 184 36.82 20.00 -4.43
CA GLU A 184 36.85 21.32 -5.05
C GLU A 184 37.46 21.28 -6.45
N SER A 185 36.80 21.96 -7.39
CA SER A 185 37.29 22.12 -8.76
C SER A 185 36.95 23.52 -9.27
N SER A 186 37.91 24.14 -9.96
CA SER A 186 37.67 25.40 -10.68
C SER A 186 36.85 25.22 -11.96
N SER A 187 36.66 23.97 -12.40
CA SER A 187 35.86 23.62 -13.58
C SER A 187 34.80 22.58 -13.22
N CYS A 188 33.56 22.91 -13.57
CA CYS A 188 32.43 22.00 -13.49
C CYS A 188 31.81 21.82 -14.88
N ALA A 189 31.76 20.58 -15.36
CA ALA A 189 31.29 20.21 -16.70
C ALA A 189 31.90 21.02 -17.87
N GLY A 190 33.14 21.50 -17.75
CA GLY A 190 33.79 22.32 -18.77
C GLY A 190 33.30 23.78 -18.84
N GLY A 191 32.46 24.22 -17.89
CA GLY A 191 31.86 25.55 -17.85
C GLY A 191 32.02 26.27 -16.50
N THR A 192 31.16 27.28 -16.29
CA THR A 192 31.13 28.18 -15.13
C THR A 192 30.10 27.77 -14.07
N ALA A 193 29.61 26.53 -14.13
CA ALA A 193 28.66 26.03 -13.15
C ALA A 193 29.27 26.06 -11.72
N PRO A 194 28.48 26.45 -10.71
CA PRO A 194 28.93 26.57 -9.33
C PRO A 194 29.26 25.23 -8.68
N ALA A 195 28.55 24.18 -9.08
CA ALA A 195 28.80 22.80 -8.71
C ALA A 195 28.38 21.90 -9.89
N CYS A 196 28.71 20.62 -9.82
CA CYS A 196 28.36 19.64 -10.84
C CYS A 196 28.47 18.22 -10.28
N ALA A 197 27.45 17.42 -10.51
CA ALA A 197 27.49 15.98 -10.32
C ALA A 197 28.22 15.28 -11.48
N ASN A 198 28.87 14.16 -11.16
CA ASN A 198 29.47 13.27 -12.14
C ASN A 198 28.78 11.91 -12.13
N SER A 199 28.66 11.27 -13.29
CA SER A 199 28.07 9.94 -13.43
C SER A 199 28.83 8.85 -12.64
N ASN A 200 30.08 9.09 -12.26
CA ASN A 200 30.85 8.21 -11.37
C ASN A 200 30.53 8.40 -9.86
N GLY A 201 29.46 9.13 -9.51
CA GLY A 201 28.92 9.14 -8.14
C GLY A 201 29.54 10.15 -7.18
N TYR A 202 30.08 11.26 -7.69
CA TYR A 202 30.64 12.33 -6.86
C TYR A 202 30.21 13.72 -7.36
N ILE A 203 30.31 14.72 -6.48
CA ILE A 203 30.01 16.12 -6.76
C ILE A 203 31.32 16.92 -6.70
N LYS A 204 31.51 17.80 -7.68
CA LYS A 204 32.54 18.85 -7.63
C LYS A 204 31.88 20.18 -7.30
N TYR A 205 32.60 21.04 -6.62
CA TYR A 205 32.13 22.40 -6.31
C TYR A 205 33.22 23.43 -6.57
N ARG A 206 32.82 24.66 -6.90
CA ARG A 206 33.72 25.80 -7.02
C ARG A 206 33.91 26.46 -5.65
N GLY A 207 35.14 26.88 -5.34
CA GLY A 207 35.47 27.34 -3.98
C GLY A 207 34.68 28.56 -3.48
N ASP A 208 34.23 29.44 -4.36
CA ASP A 208 33.45 30.65 -4.02
C ASP A 208 32.04 30.34 -3.47
N ILE A 209 31.46 29.18 -3.80
CA ILE A 209 30.12 28.83 -3.31
C ILE A 209 30.11 28.61 -1.80
N ALA A 210 31.27 28.33 -1.21
CA ALA A 210 31.45 28.26 0.23
C ALA A 210 31.15 29.60 0.93
N GLY A 211 31.00 30.71 0.20
CA GLY A 211 30.56 32.01 0.71
C GLY A 211 29.07 32.32 0.54
N TRP A 212 28.28 31.44 -0.09
CA TRP A 212 26.85 31.70 -0.37
C TRP A 212 25.97 31.67 0.87
N SER A 213 24.71 32.13 0.78
CA SER A 213 23.74 31.94 1.87
C SER A 213 23.47 30.45 2.11
N ALA A 214 23.04 30.09 3.32
CA ALA A 214 22.75 28.70 3.67
C ALA A 214 21.68 28.10 2.75
N ASP A 215 20.60 28.84 2.48
CA ASP A 215 19.51 28.35 1.61
C ASP A 215 20.00 28.10 0.19
N ARG A 216 20.80 29.02 -0.37
CA ARG A 216 21.36 28.87 -1.72
C ARG A 216 22.35 27.72 -1.79
N LEU A 217 23.17 27.54 -0.75
CA LEU A 217 24.14 26.44 -0.69
C LEU A 217 23.44 25.08 -0.55
N ASN A 218 22.40 24.99 0.29
CA ASN A 218 21.61 23.77 0.43
C ASN A 218 20.84 23.45 -0.85
N TRP A 219 20.24 24.44 -1.51
CA TRP A 219 19.63 24.24 -2.85
C TRP A 219 20.65 23.69 -3.84
N ALA A 220 21.84 24.30 -3.94
CA ALA A 220 22.87 23.84 -4.87
C ALA A 220 23.25 22.38 -4.59
N MET A 221 23.45 22.01 -3.32
CA MET A 221 23.79 20.63 -2.97
C MET A 221 22.63 19.66 -3.22
N ALA A 222 21.38 20.06 -2.97
CA ALA A 222 20.21 19.23 -3.27
C ALA A 222 20.02 19.02 -4.78
N HIS A 223 20.28 20.07 -5.57
CA HIS A 223 20.24 20.05 -7.03
C HIS A 223 21.31 19.12 -7.60
N GLU A 224 22.57 19.24 -7.17
CA GLU A 224 23.63 18.33 -7.64
C GLU A 224 23.39 16.88 -7.20
N LEU A 225 22.87 16.69 -5.99
CA LEU A 225 22.49 15.36 -5.52
C LEU A 225 21.37 14.77 -6.39
N ALA A 226 20.46 15.59 -6.93
CA ALA A 226 19.41 15.12 -7.82
C ALA A 226 20.00 14.54 -9.11
N HIS A 227 21.01 15.18 -9.67
CA HIS A 227 21.72 14.65 -10.83
C HIS A 227 22.38 13.29 -10.56
N ILE A 228 22.95 13.08 -9.36
CA ILE A 228 23.48 11.75 -8.97
C ILE A 228 22.41 10.67 -9.08
N TYR A 229 21.18 10.95 -8.62
CA TYR A 229 20.07 10.00 -8.72
C TYR A 229 19.55 9.86 -10.16
N GLN A 230 19.49 10.94 -10.94
CA GLN A 230 19.15 10.86 -12.36
C GLN A 230 20.13 9.97 -13.13
N PHE A 231 21.43 10.04 -12.83
CA PHE A 231 22.43 9.19 -13.48
C PHE A 231 22.21 7.70 -13.21
N GLN A 232 21.68 7.33 -12.05
CA GLN A 232 21.37 5.92 -11.72
C GLN A 232 20.23 5.36 -12.57
N VAL A 233 19.32 6.21 -13.03
CA VAL A 233 18.15 5.85 -13.83
C VAL A 233 18.21 6.42 -15.25
N TRP A 234 19.39 6.84 -15.72
CA TRP A 234 19.51 7.66 -16.94
C TRP A 234 18.86 7.02 -18.17
N GLY A 235 19.03 5.71 -18.34
CA GLY A 235 18.45 4.98 -19.48
C GLY A 235 16.93 4.96 -19.47
N SER A 236 16.32 4.70 -18.32
CA SER A 236 14.87 4.66 -18.17
C SER A 236 14.22 6.04 -18.11
N LEU A 237 14.92 6.99 -17.51
CA LEU A 237 14.54 8.40 -17.50
C LEU A 237 14.35 8.92 -18.94
N ASN A 238 15.34 8.71 -19.81
CA ASN A 238 15.29 9.16 -21.21
C ASN A 238 14.32 8.32 -22.08
N ALA A 239 13.87 7.15 -21.62
CA ALA A 239 12.85 6.37 -22.31
C ALA A 239 11.42 6.74 -21.85
N SER A 240 11.27 7.58 -20.82
CA SER A 240 9.98 7.90 -20.21
C SER A 240 9.25 9.01 -20.95
N GLY A 241 8.09 8.68 -21.55
CA GLY A 241 7.21 9.69 -22.14
C GLY A 241 6.66 10.70 -21.11
N SER A 242 6.58 10.33 -19.83
CA SER A 242 6.20 11.26 -18.76
C SER A 242 7.29 12.27 -18.44
N TYR A 243 8.57 11.87 -18.54
CA TYR A 243 9.69 12.80 -18.39
C TYR A 243 9.67 13.87 -19.48
N ASP A 244 9.47 13.47 -20.74
CA ASP A 244 9.31 14.41 -21.86
C ASP A 244 8.07 15.30 -21.70
N ALA A 245 6.93 14.74 -21.30
CA ALA A 245 5.70 15.52 -21.17
C ALA A 245 5.73 16.53 -20.01
N LEU A 246 6.33 16.17 -18.87
CA LEU A 246 6.33 17.00 -17.66
C LEU A 246 7.53 17.95 -17.59
N PHE A 247 8.67 17.56 -18.15
CA PHE A 247 9.94 18.29 -18.03
C PHE A 247 10.55 18.67 -19.38
N GLY A 248 9.94 18.30 -20.51
CA GLY A 248 10.46 18.60 -21.85
C GLY A 248 11.78 17.89 -22.16
N GLY A 249 12.09 16.82 -21.42
CA GLY A 249 13.39 16.14 -21.51
C GLY A 249 14.53 16.90 -20.84
N ASP A 250 14.26 17.96 -20.05
CA ASP A 250 15.27 18.80 -19.40
C ASP A 250 15.70 18.26 -18.01
N PRO A 251 16.95 17.75 -17.88
CA PRO A 251 17.44 17.19 -16.62
C PRO A 251 17.72 18.25 -15.57
N GLU A 252 18.04 19.49 -15.97
CA GLU A 252 18.30 20.62 -15.08
C GLU A 252 17.00 21.10 -14.44
N PHE A 253 15.94 21.20 -15.24
CA PHE A 253 14.61 21.54 -14.73
C PHE A 253 14.10 20.46 -13.77
N LEU A 254 14.25 19.18 -14.12
CA LEU A 254 13.94 18.07 -13.24
C LEU A 254 14.77 18.11 -11.94
N ALA A 255 16.06 18.39 -12.00
CA ALA A 255 16.92 18.47 -10.80
C ALA A 255 16.48 19.61 -9.86
N ASN A 256 16.06 20.75 -10.41
CA ASN A 256 15.44 21.83 -9.62
C ASN A 256 14.16 21.36 -8.92
N CYS A 257 13.29 20.61 -9.60
CA CYS A 257 12.09 20.06 -8.98
C CYS A 257 12.38 19.01 -7.91
N MET A 258 13.38 18.18 -8.15
CA MET A 258 13.87 17.21 -7.18
C MET A 258 14.42 17.92 -5.92
N ALA A 259 15.06 19.08 -6.04
CA ALA A 259 15.47 19.90 -4.89
C ALA A 259 14.27 20.51 -4.15
N VAL A 260 13.24 21.00 -4.88
CA VAL A 260 12.00 21.55 -4.30
C VAL A 260 11.29 20.53 -3.42
N VAL A 261 11.13 19.28 -3.88
CA VAL A 261 10.43 18.23 -3.11
C VAL A 261 11.17 17.81 -1.84
N ARG A 262 12.47 18.09 -1.75
CA ARG A 262 13.27 17.91 -0.53
C ARG A 262 13.26 19.14 0.39
N GLY A 263 12.50 20.18 0.05
CA GLY A 263 12.38 21.39 0.85
C GLY A 263 13.49 22.42 0.60
N TYR A 264 14.23 22.30 -0.50
CA TYR A 264 15.31 23.22 -0.86
C TYR A 264 14.99 23.93 -2.19
N PRO A 265 14.00 24.84 -2.23
CA PRO A 265 13.59 25.49 -3.47
C PRO A 265 14.67 26.46 -3.97
N GLY A 266 14.88 26.43 -5.29
CA GLY A 266 15.70 27.40 -6.01
C GLY A 266 14.87 28.55 -6.58
N SER A 267 15.42 29.23 -7.59
CA SER A 267 14.70 30.26 -8.34
C SER A 267 13.72 29.70 -9.38
N VAL A 268 13.82 28.42 -9.70
CA VAL A 268 12.94 27.72 -10.64
C VAL A 268 11.93 26.89 -9.86
N GLY A 269 10.65 27.12 -10.10
CA GLY A 269 9.55 26.39 -9.48
C GLY A 269 8.94 25.33 -10.39
N CYS A 270 8.19 24.41 -9.79
CA CYS A 270 7.35 23.46 -10.53
C CYS A 270 5.99 23.26 -9.88
N ASN A 271 5.05 22.78 -10.70
CA ASN A 271 3.69 22.47 -10.27
C ASN A 271 3.62 21.15 -9.48
N GLY A 272 2.43 20.84 -8.96
CA GLY A 272 2.19 19.66 -8.12
C GLY A 272 2.49 18.33 -8.83
N ASP A 273 2.15 18.21 -10.13
CA ASP A 273 2.35 16.97 -10.89
C ASP A 273 3.84 16.71 -11.14
N GLN A 274 4.59 17.76 -11.49
CA GLN A 274 6.05 17.72 -11.64
C GLN A 274 6.72 17.35 -10.32
N GLN A 275 6.29 17.92 -9.19
CA GLN A 275 6.81 17.58 -7.87
C GLN A 275 6.52 16.12 -7.50
N ALA A 276 5.28 15.65 -7.70
CA ALA A 276 4.90 14.27 -7.40
C ALA A 276 5.73 13.27 -8.22
N TRP A 277 5.95 13.56 -9.51
CA TRP A 277 6.76 12.70 -10.37
C TRP A 277 8.26 12.75 -10.00
N ALA A 278 8.82 13.95 -9.77
CA ALA A 278 10.22 14.14 -9.39
C ALA A 278 10.57 13.46 -8.06
N ALA A 279 9.62 13.41 -7.11
CA ALA A 279 9.78 12.66 -5.86
C ALA A 279 10.02 11.15 -6.10
N GLY A 280 9.49 10.60 -7.20
CA GLY A 280 9.63 9.20 -7.56
C GLY A 280 11.08 8.79 -7.90
N ILE A 281 11.91 9.71 -8.41
CA ILE A 281 13.32 9.41 -8.70
C ILE A 281 14.11 9.20 -7.41
N TRP A 282 13.86 10.00 -6.39
CA TRP A 282 14.56 9.87 -5.10
C TRP A 282 14.36 8.52 -4.42
N VAL A 283 13.23 7.86 -4.67
CA VAL A 283 12.86 6.59 -4.04
C VAL A 283 12.99 5.39 -4.98
N GLY A 284 13.46 5.60 -6.22
CA GLY A 284 13.73 4.55 -7.20
C GLY A 284 12.49 3.87 -7.78
N VAL A 285 11.35 4.58 -7.81
CA VAL A 285 10.11 4.07 -8.45
C VAL A 285 10.02 4.42 -9.93
N VAL A 286 10.83 5.38 -10.41
CA VAL A 286 11.00 5.64 -11.84
C VAL A 286 12.04 4.65 -12.38
N ARG A 287 11.62 3.74 -13.26
CA ARG A 287 12.40 2.66 -13.86
C ARG A 287 12.10 2.50 -15.33
#